data_AF-A0A9X4RQ87-F1
#
_entry.id   AF-A0A9X4RQ87-F1
#
_cell.length_a   1.000
_cell.length_b   1.000
_cell.length_c   1.000
_cell.angle_alpha   90.00
_cell.angle_beta   90.00
_cell.angle_gamma   90.00
#
_symmetry.space_group_name_H-M   'P 1'
#
loop_
_entity.id
_entity.type
_entity.pdbx_description
1 polymer ?
#
loop_
_entity_poly.entity_id
_entity_poly.type
_entity_poly.pdbx_seq_one_letter_code
_entity_poly.pdbx_strand_id
1 'polypeptide(L)'
;CVDRKSKLIKDYGVTTASIHDSNVLASLCDANEPVFDDSAYVGKSVPDNCQHHTVRRAFRNKPLTDTDKNINRHIAKVRCRVEHVFGFIENSMKGSTFRGIGMDRAKTNVTLTNLLYNIFRFEQIKRLGLKSWA
;
A
#
# COMPACT_ATOMS: atom_id res chain seq x y z
N CYS A 1 2.06 -4.78 -1.72
CA CYS A 1 1.91 -4.95 -0.27
C CYS A 1 3.09 -4.34 0.48
N VAL A 2 2.81 -3.61 1.57
CA VAL A 2 3.81 -2.96 2.44
C VAL A 2 3.63 -3.50 3.85
N ASP A 3 4.73 -3.86 4.51
CA ASP A 3 4.68 -4.22 5.92
C ASP A 3 4.33 -3.01 6.79
N ARG A 4 3.21 -3.08 7.51
CA ARG A 4 2.75 -2.03 8.41
C ARG A 4 3.79 -1.68 9.48
N LYS A 5 4.60 -2.64 9.93
CA LYS A 5 5.52 -2.45 11.05
C LYS A 5 6.77 -1.69 10.62
N SER A 6 7.51 -2.22 9.65
CA SER A 6 8.79 -1.67 9.16
C SER A 6 8.64 -0.60 8.08
N LYS A 7 7.51 -0.59 7.36
CA LYS A 7 7.29 0.14 6.10
C LYS A 7 8.09 -0.38 4.91
N LEU A 8 8.61 -1.61 4.98
CA LEU A 8 9.26 -2.23 3.83
C LEU A 8 8.22 -2.72 2.82
N ILE A 9 8.52 -2.55 1.53
CA ILE A 9 7.72 -3.09 0.44
C ILE A 9 8.01 -4.59 0.38
N LYS A 10 6.97 -5.42 0.58
CA LYS A 10 7.07 -6.89 0.54
C LYS A 10 6.80 -7.44 -0.85
N ASP A 11 5.81 -6.88 -1.52
CA ASP A 11 5.34 -7.35 -2.82
C ASP A 11 4.76 -6.18 -3.63
N TYR A 12 4.72 -6.30 -4.95
CA TYR A 12 4.17 -5.29 -5.85
C TYR A 12 3.76 -5.91 -7.20
N GLY A 13 2.71 -5.35 -7.80
CA GLY A 13 2.26 -5.70 -9.15
C GLY A 13 2.56 -4.56 -10.11
N VAL A 14 2.96 -4.91 -11.34
CA VAL A 14 3.08 -3.95 -12.44
C VAL A 14 2.15 -4.43 -13.55
N THR A 15 1.17 -3.60 -13.88
CA THR A 15 0.13 -3.89 -14.87
C THR A 15 0.04 -2.79 -15.91
N THR A 16 -0.66 -3.06 -17.00
CA THR A 16 -1.06 -2.02 -17.93
C THR A 16 -2.06 -1.07 -17.27
N ALA A 17 -2.13 0.17 -17.76
CA ALA A 17 -3.07 1.16 -17.27
C ALA A 17 -4.56 0.79 -17.47
N SER A 18 -4.85 -0.20 -18.31
CA SER A 18 -6.20 -0.72 -18.55
C SER A 18 -6.71 -1.64 -17.43
N ILE A 19 -5.83 -2.21 -16.61
CA ILE A 19 -6.20 -3.11 -15.52
C ILE A 19 -6.44 -2.29 -14.27
N HIS A 20 -7.63 -2.41 -13.68
CA HIS A 20 -7.93 -1.78 -12.41
C HIS A 20 -7.15 -2.48 -11.28
N ASP A 21 -6.50 -1.70 -10.42
CA ASP A 21 -5.68 -2.18 -9.28
C ASP A 21 -6.38 -3.22 -8.39
N SER A 22 -7.70 -3.11 -8.25
CA SER A 22 -8.53 -4.06 -7.50
C SER A 22 -8.48 -5.51 -8.00
N ASN A 23 -8.09 -5.73 -9.25
CA ASN A 23 -7.96 -7.07 -9.83
C ASN A 23 -6.65 -7.76 -9.42
N VAL A 24 -5.67 -7.00 -8.90
CA VAL A 24 -4.35 -7.50 -8.50
C VAL A 24 -4.24 -7.64 -6.98
N LEU A 25 -5.24 -7.15 -6.23
CA LEU A 25 -5.24 -7.13 -4.77
C LEU A 25 -4.97 -8.51 -4.18
N ALA A 26 -5.78 -9.52 -4.56
CA ALA A 26 -5.70 -10.87 -4.00
C ALA A 26 -4.31 -11.50 -4.16
N SER A 27 -3.63 -11.28 -5.30
CA SER A 27 -2.29 -11.83 -5.55
C SER A 27 -1.19 -11.17 -4.71
N LEU A 28 -1.42 -9.95 -4.22
CA LEU A 28 -0.44 -9.20 -3.44
C LEU A 28 -0.66 -9.35 -1.93
N CYS A 29 -1.78 -9.94 -1.51
CA CYS A 29 -2.11 -10.14 -0.11
C CYS A 29 -1.43 -11.38 0.45
N ASP A 30 -0.87 -11.25 1.65
CA ASP A 30 -0.43 -12.40 2.43
C ASP A 30 -1.63 -12.94 3.20
N ALA A 31 -1.94 -14.23 3.02
CA ALA A 31 -3.15 -14.85 3.57
C ALA A 31 -3.21 -14.83 5.10
N ASN A 32 -2.07 -14.69 5.78
CA ASN A 32 -1.96 -14.70 7.24
C ASN A 32 -1.89 -13.31 7.88
N GLU A 33 -1.94 -12.23 7.09
CA GLU A 33 -1.85 -10.86 7.60
C GLU A 33 -3.13 -10.06 7.33
N PRO A 34 -3.52 -9.14 8.25
CA PRO A 34 -4.64 -8.25 8.00
C PRO A 34 -4.32 -7.23 6.90
N VAL A 35 -5.27 -7.02 5.99
CA VAL A 35 -5.18 -6.09 4.86
C VAL A 35 -5.97 -4.82 5.16
N PHE A 36 -5.38 -3.66 4.88
CA PHE A 36 -5.94 -2.34 5.15
C PHE A 36 -6.00 -1.51 3.87
N ASP A 37 -7.19 -1.36 3.30
CA ASP A 37 -7.38 -0.74 1.98
C ASP A 37 -8.26 0.51 2.02
N ASP A 38 -8.20 1.26 0.92
CA ASP A 38 -9.06 2.43 0.70
C ASP A 38 -10.49 2.05 0.30
N SER A 39 -11.37 3.05 0.26
CA SER A 39 -12.80 2.84 -0.05
C SER A 39 -13.09 2.43 -1.50
N ALA A 40 -12.11 2.50 -2.41
CA ALA A 40 -12.23 1.99 -3.78
C ALA A 40 -12.10 0.46 -3.85
N TYR A 41 -11.52 -0.18 -2.83
CA TYR A 41 -11.42 -1.64 -2.72
C TYR A 41 -12.61 -2.30 -1.99
N VAL A 42 -13.69 -1.55 -1.73
CA VAL A 42 -14.90 -2.11 -1.10
C VAL A 42 -15.49 -3.21 -1.97
N GLY A 43 -15.71 -4.39 -1.38
CA GLY A 43 -16.30 -5.54 -2.06
C GLY A 43 -15.34 -6.33 -2.96
N LYS A 44 -14.03 -6.10 -2.82
CA LYS A 44 -13.00 -6.86 -3.53
C LYS A 44 -12.55 -8.06 -2.72
N SER A 45 -12.30 -9.17 -3.40
CA SER A 45 -11.89 -10.42 -2.77
C SER A 45 -10.44 -10.33 -2.29
N VAL A 46 -10.22 -10.68 -1.03
CA VAL A 46 -8.92 -11.03 -0.46
C VAL A 46 -8.89 -12.56 -0.24
N PRO A 47 -7.71 -13.18 -0.03
CA PRO A 47 -7.64 -14.59 0.33
C PRO A 47 -8.51 -14.91 1.56
N ASP A 48 -9.15 -16.09 1.59
CA ASP A 48 -10.19 -16.43 2.58
C ASP A 48 -9.73 -16.33 4.05
N ASN A 49 -8.44 -16.54 4.31
CA ASN A 49 -7.86 -16.47 5.66
C ASN A 49 -7.50 -15.05 6.11
N CYS A 50 -7.62 -14.06 5.22
CA CYS A 50 -7.19 -12.70 5.45
C CYS A 50 -8.29 -11.84 6.09
N GLN A 51 -7.97 -11.11 7.16
CA GLN A 51 -8.86 -10.08 7.69
C GLN A 51 -8.83 -8.84 6.80
N HIS A 52 -9.96 -8.52 6.17
CA HIS A 52 -10.08 -7.35 5.28
C HIS A 52 -10.65 -6.13 6.00
N HIS A 53 -9.87 -5.06 6.09
CA HIS A 53 -10.28 -3.80 6.68
C HIS A 53 -10.26 -2.69 5.64
N THR A 54 -11.44 -2.39 5.09
CA THR A 54 -11.61 -1.33 4.09
C THR A 54 -12.16 -0.05 4.72
N VAL A 55 -11.66 1.12 4.30
CA VAL A 55 -12.23 2.41 4.69
C VAL A 55 -13.71 2.48 4.28
N ARG A 56 -14.58 2.80 5.25
CA ARG A 56 -16.02 2.97 5.03
C ARG A 56 -16.29 4.31 4.39
N ARG A 57 -17.17 4.33 3.38
CA ARG A 57 -17.61 5.54 2.69
C ARG A 57 -19.06 5.89 3.04
N ALA A 58 -19.36 7.18 3.12
CA ALA A 58 -20.74 7.66 3.17
C ALA A 58 -21.41 7.44 1.81
N PHE A 59 -22.72 7.22 1.82
CA PHE A 59 -23.54 7.14 0.61
C PHE A 59 -24.67 8.16 0.67
N ARG A 60 -25.36 8.38 -0.46
CA ARG A 60 -26.54 9.24 -0.51
C ARG A 60 -27.55 8.79 0.56
N ASN A 61 -27.93 9.72 1.44
CA ASN A 61 -28.84 9.50 2.56
C ASN A 61 -28.37 8.48 3.62
N LYS A 62 -27.08 8.12 3.60
CA LYS A 62 -26.46 7.22 4.60
C LYS A 62 -25.11 7.80 5.04
N PRO A 63 -25.12 8.76 6.01
CA PRO A 63 -23.89 9.32 6.56
C PRO A 63 -23.12 8.29 7.39
N LEU A 64 -21.82 8.53 7.60
CA LEU A 64 -21.00 7.70 8.48
C LEU A 64 -21.43 7.87 9.93
N THR A 65 -21.64 6.76 10.63
CA THR A 65 -21.86 6.76 12.07
C THR A 65 -20.56 7.10 12.81
N ASP A 66 -20.65 7.48 14.09
CA ASP A 66 -19.44 7.73 14.89
C ASP A 66 -18.58 6.47 15.07
N THR A 67 -19.22 5.29 15.07
CA THR A 67 -18.50 4.01 15.05
C THR A 67 -17.73 3.81 13.74
N ASP A 68 -18.30 4.18 12.59
CA ASP A 68 -17.61 4.12 11.30
C ASP A 68 -16.43 5.08 11.25
N LYS A 69 -16.60 6.29 11.79
CA LYS A 69 -15.51 7.28 11.88
C LYS A 69 -14.36 6.77 12.74
N ASN A 70 -14.65 6.14 13.88
CA ASN A 70 -13.63 5.54 14.74
C ASN A 70 -12.87 4.41 14.02
N ILE A 71 -13.57 3.54 13.30
CA ILE A 71 -12.95 2.46 12.54
C ILE A 71 -12.10 3.02 11.39
N ASN A 72 -12.61 4.01 10.65
CA ASN A 72 -11.84 4.71 9.63
C ASN A 72 -10.59 5.37 10.20
N ARG A 73 -10.65 5.92 11.43
CA ARG A 73 -9.48 6.51 12.11
C ARG A 73 -8.41 5.44 12.39
N HIS A 74 -8.80 4.24 12.81
CA HIS A 74 -7.86 3.13 12.99
C HIS A 74 -7.23 2.68 11.68
N ILE A 75 -8.02 2.53 10.61
CA ILE A 75 -7.54 2.15 9.28
C ILE A 75 -6.59 3.23 8.72
N ALA A 76 -6.97 4.51 8.84
CA ALA A 76 -6.17 5.64 8.38
C ALA A 76 -4.79 5.71 9.07
N LYS A 77 -4.70 5.36 10.36
CA LYS A 77 -3.42 5.29 11.10
C LYS A 77 -2.46 4.25 10.53
N VAL A 78 -2.97 3.17 9.95
CA VAL A 78 -2.15 2.17 9.26
C VAL A 78 -1.82 2.65 7.84
N ARG A 79 -2.83 3.15 7.11
CA ARG A 79 -2.68 3.60 5.72
C ARG A 79 -1.71 4.76 5.54
N CYS A 80 -1.64 5.70 6.49
CA CYS A 80 -0.67 6.80 6.40
C CYS A 80 0.78 6.28 6.32
N ARG A 81 1.08 5.11 6.92
CA ARG A 81 2.42 4.52 6.83
C ARG A 81 2.76 4.05 5.42
N VAL A 82 1.78 3.59 4.66
CA VAL A 82 1.91 3.22 3.25
C VAL A 82 2.12 4.48 2.40
N GLU A 83 1.38 5.56 2.68
CA GLU A 83 1.54 6.84 1.99
C GLU A 83 2.95 7.43 2.18
N HIS A 84 3.61 7.18 3.31
CA HIS A 84 5.00 7.60 3.50
C HIS A 84 5.97 6.91 2.52
N VAL A 85 5.68 5.69 2.06
CA VAL A 85 6.48 4.99 1.05
C VAL A 85 6.41 5.77 -0.26
N PHE A 86 5.18 6.03 -0.73
CA PHE A 86 4.94 6.79 -1.95
C PHE A 86 5.49 8.22 -1.84
N GLY A 87 5.31 8.88 -0.70
CA GLY A 87 5.85 10.21 -0.45
C GLY A 87 7.38 10.26 -0.50
N PHE A 88 8.08 9.22 -0.04
CA PHE A 88 9.54 9.15 -0.16
C PHE A 88 9.99 8.90 -1.61
N ILE A 89 9.31 7.99 -2.31
CA ILE A 89 9.60 7.70 -3.73
C ILE A 89 9.42 8.96 -4.59
N GLU A 90 8.33 9.71 -4.37
CA GLU A 90 8.05 10.96 -5.08
C GLU A 90 9.08 12.04 -4.72
N ASN A 91 9.20 12.39 -3.44
CA ASN A 91 9.90 13.60 -3.02
C ASN A 91 11.43 13.41 -2.92
N SER A 92 11.91 12.25 -2.49
CA SER A 92 13.33 12.00 -2.26
C SER A 92 14.00 11.31 -3.44
N MET A 93 13.31 10.35 -4.06
CA MET A 93 13.89 9.56 -5.16
C MET A 93 13.52 10.11 -6.55
N LYS A 94 12.46 10.91 -6.66
CA LYS A 94 11.86 11.35 -7.94
C LYS A 94 11.54 10.16 -8.85
N GLY A 95 11.15 9.03 -8.25
CA GLY A 95 11.06 7.72 -8.89
C GLY A 95 9.66 7.31 -9.36
N SER A 96 8.68 8.21 -9.27
CA SER A 96 7.28 7.94 -9.64
C SER A 96 7.00 8.02 -11.13
N THR A 97 7.91 8.60 -11.91
CA THR A 97 7.72 8.81 -13.35
C THR A 97 8.69 7.97 -14.16
N PHE A 98 8.16 7.33 -15.19
CA PHE A 98 8.91 6.56 -16.17
C PHE A 98 8.51 7.00 -17.58
N ARG A 99 9.50 7.29 -18.44
CA ARG A 99 9.29 7.80 -19.81
C ARG A 99 9.72 6.82 -20.91
N GLY A 100 9.91 5.55 -20.58
CA GLY A 100 10.29 4.53 -21.56
C GLY A 100 9.08 3.81 -22.15
N ILE A 101 9.31 3.13 -23.28
CA ILE A 101 8.31 2.31 -23.96
C ILE A 101 8.58 0.83 -23.67
N GLY A 102 7.51 0.11 -23.29
CA GLY A 102 7.52 -1.34 -23.08
C GLY A 102 7.33 -1.76 -21.63
N MET A 103 6.51 -2.80 -21.43
CA MET A 103 6.14 -3.30 -20.11
C MET A 103 7.35 -3.81 -19.31
N ASP A 104 8.28 -4.53 -19.94
CA ASP A 104 9.44 -5.08 -19.25
C ASP A 104 10.36 -3.99 -18.69
N ARG A 105 10.49 -2.87 -19.42
CA ARG A 105 11.26 -1.71 -18.97
C ARG A 105 10.57 -1.00 -17.81
N ALA A 106 9.24 -0.81 -17.90
CA ALA A 106 8.44 -0.24 -16.82
C ALA A 106 8.54 -1.10 -15.56
N LYS A 107 8.38 -2.42 -15.71
CA LYS A 107 8.53 -3.39 -14.61
C LYS A 107 9.92 -3.32 -13.98
N THR A 108 10.98 -3.29 -14.79
CA THR A 108 12.36 -3.17 -14.30
C THR A 108 12.55 -1.85 -13.53
N ASN A 109 12.04 -0.73 -14.04
CA ASN A 109 12.13 0.56 -13.37
C ASN A 109 11.42 0.55 -12.01
N VAL A 110 10.17 0.07 -11.96
CA VAL A 110 9.40 -0.09 -10.70
C VAL A 110 10.12 -1.01 -9.72
N THR A 111 10.68 -2.13 -10.21
CA THR A 111 11.45 -3.09 -9.40
C THR A 111 12.64 -2.40 -8.71
N LEU A 112 13.43 -1.66 -9.48
CA LEU A 112 14.60 -0.95 -8.98
C LEU A 112 14.22 0.18 -8.02
N THR A 113 13.16 0.92 -8.31
CA THR A 113 12.63 1.95 -7.41
C THR A 113 12.19 1.34 -6.07
N ASN A 114 11.45 0.24 -6.08
CA ASN A 114 11.02 -0.44 -4.85
C ASN A 114 12.20 -1.00 -4.05
N LEU A 115 13.18 -1.59 -4.73
CA LEU A 115 14.41 -2.10 -4.10
C LEU A 115 15.20 -0.97 -3.44
N LEU A 116 15.41 0.14 -4.17
CA LEU A 116 16.16 1.29 -3.68
C LEU A 116 15.45 1.94 -2.49
N TYR A 117 14.12 2.05 -2.53
CA TYR A 117 13.33 2.46 -1.38
C TYR A 117 13.60 1.57 -0.15
N ASN A 118 13.56 0.25 -0.33
CA ASN A 118 13.80 -0.71 0.77
C ASN A 118 15.21 -0.57 1.36
N ILE A 119 16.23 -0.31 0.54
CA ILE A 119 17.61 -0.06 1.00
C ILE A 119 17.68 1.21 1.87
N PHE A 120 17.13 2.33 1.39
CA PHE A 120 17.07 3.57 2.17
C PHE A 120 16.30 3.38 3.47
N ARG A 121 15.17 2.67 3.41
CA ARG A 121 14.35 2.42 4.58
C ARG A 121 15.07 1.54 5.61
N PHE A 122 15.80 0.53 5.16
CA PHE A 122 16.61 -0.33 6.01
C PHE A 122 17.74 0.44 6.69
N GLU A 123 18.46 1.30 5.95
CA GLU A 123 19.48 2.20 6.49
C GLU A 123 18.91 3.05 7.63
N GLN A 124 17.76 3.69 7.41
CA GLN A 124 17.09 4.51 8.43
C GLN A 124 16.72 3.70 9.68
N ILE A 125 16.20 2.48 9.49
CA ILE A 125 15.84 1.60 10.60
C ILE A 125 17.07 1.29 11.45
N LYS A 126 18.21 0.98 10.81
CA LYS A 126 19.46 0.64 11.49
C LYS A 126 20.11 1.86 12.14
N ARG A 127 20.30 2.96 11.42
CA ARG A 127 20.98 4.16 11.92
C ARG A 127 20.18 4.87 13.03
N LEU A 128 18.86 4.94 12.91
CA LEU A 128 18.01 5.65 13.87
C LEU A 128 17.43 4.72 14.96
N GLY A 129 17.71 3.41 14.92
CA GLY A 129 17.16 2.45 15.89
C GLY A 129 15.63 2.42 15.92
N LEU A 130 14.98 2.58 14.76
CA LEU A 130 13.52 2.68 14.71
C LEU A 130 12.88 1.35 15.16
N LYS A 131 12.02 1.42 16.18
CA LYS A 131 11.23 0.27 16.60
C LYS A 131 10.19 -0.08 15.54
N SER A 132 10.00 -1.38 15.32
CA SER A 132 8.85 -1.88 14.57
C SER A 132 7.57 -1.41 15.25
N TRP A 133 6.67 -0.81 14.49
CA TRP A 133 5.38 -0.39 15.03
C TRP A 133 4.64 -1.62 15.58
N ALA A 134 4.18 -1.56 16.83
CA ALA A 134 3.43 -2.63 17.49
C ALA A 134 1.97 -2.62 17.01
#